data_AF-A0A2A5DRK3-F1
#
_entry.id   AF-A0A2A5DRK3-F1
#
_cell.length_a   1.000
_cell.length_b   1.000
_cell.length_c   1.000
_cell.angle_alpha   90.00
_cell.angle_beta   90.00
_cell.angle_gamma   90.00
#
_symmetry.space_group_name_H-M   'P 1'
#
loop_
_entity.id
_entity.type
_entity.pdbx_description
1 polymer ?
#
loop_
_entity_poly.entity_id
_entity_poly.type
_entity_poly.pdbx_seq_one_letter_code
_entity_poly.pdbx_strand_id
1 'polypeptide(L)'
;MTKYLLIFALTLIALTVQSQELNCNVQVISQKIQGDKTVFQAMQKSIYEFINTRKWTSDIFKSEERIECSIMINITERASTDAFRGTIQIQSRRPIYGTSYNSTLINYIDKDVAFNYV
;
A
#
# COMPACT_ATOMS: atom_id res chain seq x y z
N MET A 1 31.03 17.98 23.18
CA MET A 1 31.26 16.70 22.45
C MET A 1 30.26 15.62 22.85
N THR A 2 30.00 15.39 24.13
CA THR A 2 29.05 14.37 24.63
C THR A 2 27.63 14.49 24.07
N LYS A 3 27.11 15.71 23.88
CA LYS A 3 25.77 15.93 23.28
C LYS A 3 25.65 15.45 21.82
N TYR A 4 26.69 15.65 21.01
CA TYR A 4 26.70 15.19 19.61
C TYR A 4 26.82 13.68 19.52
N LEU A 5 27.57 13.07 20.43
CA LEU A 5 27.68 11.61 20.54
C LEU A 5 26.33 10.96 20.90
N LEU A 6 25.56 11.62 21.78
CA LEU A 6 24.24 11.16 22.23
C LEU A 6 23.20 11.26 21.10
N ILE A 7 23.22 12.35 20.32
CA ILE A 7 22.36 12.50 19.13
C ILE A 7 22.72 11.45 18.07
N PHE A 8 24.01 11.23 17.81
CA PHE A 8 24.47 10.21 16.86
C PHE A 8 24.02 8.79 17.27
N ALA A 9 24.13 8.46 18.57
CA ALA A 9 23.66 7.18 19.10
C ALA A 9 22.14 7.00 18.97
N LEU A 10 21.34 8.04 19.26
CA LEU A 10 19.88 8.02 19.05
C LEU A 10 19.50 7.82 17.57
N THR A 11 20.28 8.41 16.67
CA THR A 11 20.06 8.28 15.22
C THR A 11 20.33 6.86 14.74
N LEU A 12 21.35 6.19 15.28
CA LEU A 12 21.68 4.80 14.99
C LEU A 12 20.60 3.80 15.47
N ILE A 13 19.97 4.06 16.62
CA ILE A 13 18.89 3.21 17.16
C ILE A 13 17.59 3.36 16.34
N ALA A 14 17.33 4.55 15.78
CA ALA A 14 16.18 4.76 14.90
C ALA A 14 16.24 3.94 13.60
N LEU A 15 17.44 3.52 13.17
CA LEU A 15 17.65 2.71 11.96
C LEU A 15 17.32 1.22 12.17
N THR A 16 17.19 0.75 13.42
CA THR A 16 16.92 -0.67 13.71
C THR A 16 15.43 -0.99 13.83
N VAL A 17 14.53 -0.01 13.61
CA VAL A 17 13.10 -0.25 13.64
C VAL A 17 12.68 -0.89 12.32
N GLN A 18 12.79 -2.22 12.28
CA GLN A 18 12.21 -3.06 11.24
C GLN A 18 10.95 -3.67 11.83
N SER A 19 9.77 -3.29 11.31
CA SER A 19 8.53 -4.07 11.37
C SER A 19 7.30 -3.14 11.27
N GLN A 20 6.56 -3.21 10.17
CA GLN A 20 5.24 -2.62 10.03
C GLN A 20 4.32 -3.60 9.29
N GLU A 21 3.23 -4.01 9.93
CA GLU A 21 2.17 -4.76 9.26
C GLU A 21 1.18 -3.81 8.60
N LEU A 22 0.63 -4.25 7.47
CA LEU A 22 -0.27 -3.46 6.64
C LEU A 22 -1.71 -3.95 6.81
N ASN A 23 -2.63 -2.99 6.78
CA ASN A 23 -4.05 -3.23 6.55
C ASN A 23 -4.45 -2.39 5.34
N CYS A 24 -4.39 -3.00 4.15
CA CYS A 24 -4.62 -2.30 2.89
C CYS A 24 -5.99 -2.60 2.29
N ASN A 25 -6.75 -1.55 1.99
CA ASN A 25 -7.92 -1.66 1.13
C ASN A 25 -7.48 -1.53 -0.34
N VAL A 26 -8.03 -2.37 -1.21
CA VAL A 26 -7.71 -2.38 -2.64
C VAL A 26 -8.99 -2.22 -3.44
N GLN A 27 -9.01 -1.26 -4.35
CA GLN A 27 -10.13 -1.00 -5.23
C GLN A 27 -9.67 -0.95 -6.68
N VAL A 28 -10.28 -1.77 -7.53
CA VAL A 28 -10.06 -1.75 -8.99
C VAL A 28 -11.29 -1.16 -9.66
N ILE A 29 -11.12 0.00 -10.29
CA ILE A 29 -12.15 0.73 -11.02
C ILE A 29 -11.95 0.48 -12.51
N SER A 30 -12.94 -0.09 -13.17
CA SER A 30 -12.89 -0.44 -14.59
C SER A 30 -14.07 0.14 -15.40
N GLN A 31 -14.65 1.26 -14.96
CA GLN A 31 -15.88 1.83 -15.53
C GLN A 31 -15.76 2.19 -17.03
N LYS A 32 -14.56 2.53 -17.50
CA LYS A 32 -14.30 2.90 -18.90
C LYS A 32 -14.15 1.69 -19.83
N ILE A 33 -13.93 0.49 -19.28
CA ILE A 33 -13.75 -0.74 -20.05
C ILE A 33 -15.10 -1.43 -20.19
N GLN A 34 -15.54 -1.65 -21.44
CA GLN A 34 -16.70 -2.48 -21.75
C GLN A 34 -16.27 -3.95 -21.82
N GLY A 35 -17.06 -4.87 -21.27
CA GLY A 35 -16.79 -6.31 -21.31
C GLY A 35 -16.86 -7.01 -19.95
N ASP A 36 -16.24 -8.18 -19.86
CA ASP A 36 -16.24 -9.02 -18.67
C ASP A 36 -15.45 -8.37 -17.51
N LYS A 37 -16.10 -8.27 -16.35
CA LYS A 37 -15.55 -7.68 -15.12
C LYS A 37 -14.94 -8.70 -14.18
N THR A 38 -15.08 -9.99 -14.44
CA THR A 38 -14.56 -11.08 -13.61
C THR A 38 -13.05 -10.94 -13.39
N VAL A 39 -12.30 -10.60 -14.45
CA VAL A 39 -10.84 -10.39 -14.38
C VAL A 39 -10.46 -9.28 -13.41
N PHE A 40 -11.21 -8.18 -13.37
CA PHE A 40 -10.93 -7.06 -12.47
C PHE A 40 -11.28 -7.39 -11.01
N GLN A 41 -12.35 -8.15 -10.79
CA GLN A 41 -12.70 -8.66 -9.45
C GLN A 41 -11.64 -9.65 -8.94
N ALA A 42 -11.17 -10.55 -9.80
CA ALA A 42 -10.09 -11.47 -9.49
C ALA A 42 -8.77 -10.74 -9.19
N MET A 43 -8.43 -9.72 -9.98
CA MET A 43 -7.28 -8.85 -9.74
C MET A 43 -7.37 -8.14 -8.40
N GLN A 44 -8.52 -7.51 -8.11
CA GLN A 44 -8.73 -6.82 -6.83
C GLN A 44 -8.53 -7.78 -5.65
N LYS A 45 -9.16 -8.97 -5.72
CA LYS A 45 -9.04 -10.00 -4.70
C LYS A 45 -7.60 -10.47 -4.53
N SER A 46 -6.91 -10.75 -5.63
CA SER A 46 -5.52 -11.25 -5.62
C SER A 46 -4.57 -10.24 -4.99
N ILE A 47 -4.70 -8.96 -5.33
CA ILE A 47 -3.87 -7.89 -4.73
C ILE A 47 -4.22 -7.72 -3.24
N TYR A 48 -5.51 -7.73 -2.89
CA TYR A 48 -5.94 -7.64 -1.49
C TYR A 48 -5.37 -8.79 -0.65
N GLU A 49 -5.47 -10.02 -1.14
CA GLU A 49 -4.93 -11.20 -0.48
C GLU A 49 -3.41 -11.13 -0.37
N PHE A 50 -2.72 -10.80 -1.46
CA PHE A 50 -1.25 -10.66 -1.47
C PHE A 50 -0.75 -9.67 -0.41
N ILE A 51 -1.41 -8.52 -0.25
CA ILE A 51 -0.94 -7.49 0.69
C ILE A 51 -1.30 -7.84 2.14
N ASN A 52 -2.53 -8.27 2.40
CA ASN A 52 -3.04 -8.44 3.76
C ASN A 52 -2.76 -9.81 4.38
N THR A 53 -2.52 -10.85 3.58
CA THR A 53 -2.21 -12.19 4.09
C THR A 53 -0.71 -12.45 4.19
N ARG A 54 0.11 -11.65 3.51
CA ARG A 54 1.56 -11.73 3.61
C ARG A 54 2.00 -11.18 4.96
N LYS A 55 2.77 -11.99 5.69
CA LYS A 55 3.51 -11.52 6.88
C LYS A 55 4.70 -10.70 6.41
N TRP A 56 4.67 -9.40 6.68
CA TRP A 56 5.77 -8.49 6.37
C TRP A 56 6.85 -8.54 7.44
N THR A 57 6.48 -9.01 8.63
CA THR A 57 7.29 -8.99 9.84
C THR A 57 7.08 -10.27 10.65
N SER A 58 7.97 -10.52 11.62
CA SER A 58 7.84 -11.63 12.56
C SER A 58 6.94 -11.33 13.75
N ASP A 59 6.55 -10.07 13.94
CA ASP A 59 5.88 -9.61 15.16
C ASP A 59 4.35 -9.74 15.06
N ILE A 60 3.69 -9.80 16.21
CA ILE A 60 2.22 -9.90 16.30
C ILE A 60 1.65 -8.51 16.60
N PHE A 61 0.94 -7.94 15.63
CA PHE A 61 0.27 -6.65 15.75
C PHE A 61 -1.23 -6.80 15.95
N LYS A 62 -1.82 -5.96 16.80
CA LYS A 62 -3.27 -5.77 16.83
C LYS A 62 -3.75 -5.06 15.57
N SER A 63 -5.01 -5.26 15.19
CA SER A 63 -5.58 -4.64 13.99
C SER A 63 -5.50 -3.10 14.04
N GLU A 64 -5.67 -2.49 15.21
CA GLU A 64 -5.56 -1.03 15.41
C GLU A 64 -4.13 -0.47 15.31
N GLU A 65 -3.10 -1.32 15.38
CA GLU A 65 -1.68 -0.93 15.29
C GLU A 65 -1.15 -1.02 13.85
N ARG A 66 -1.88 -1.71 12.97
CA ARG A 66 -1.49 -1.88 11.57
C ARG A 66 -1.58 -0.56 10.82
N ILE A 67 -0.69 -0.39 9.86
CA ILE A 67 -0.71 0.80 9.00
C ILE A 67 -1.83 0.66 8.00
N GLU A 68 -2.70 1.66 7.97
CA GLU A 68 -3.79 1.72 7.02
C GLU A 68 -3.26 2.12 5.65
N CYS A 69 -3.59 1.33 4.65
CA CYS A 69 -3.19 1.52 3.26
C CYS A 69 -4.42 1.52 2.36
N SER A 70 -4.37 2.29 1.29
CA SER A 70 -5.41 2.32 0.26
C SER A 70 -4.74 2.33 -1.10
N ILE A 71 -5.05 1.34 -1.92
CA ILE A 71 -4.61 1.24 -3.31
C ILE A 71 -5.85 1.34 -4.19
N MET A 72 -5.87 2.34 -5.04
CA MET A 72 -6.90 2.52 -6.05
C MET A 72 -6.27 2.40 -7.43
N ILE A 73 -6.74 1.42 -8.20
CA ILE A 73 -6.30 1.16 -9.56
C ILE A 73 -7.45 1.51 -10.49
N ASN A 74 -7.26 2.53 -11.31
CA ASN A 74 -8.23 2.93 -12.32
C ASN A 74 -7.76 2.49 -13.70
N ILE A 75 -8.41 1.48 -14.27
CA ILE A 75 -8.10 0.95 -15.60
C ILE A 75 -8.79 1.83 -16.65
N THR A 76 -7.98 2.48 -17.47
CA THR A 76 -8.45 3.40 -18.52
C THR A 76 -8.50 2.73 -19.88
N GLU A 77 -7.57 1.81 -20.16
CA GLU A 77 -7.42 1.17 -21.45
C GLU A 77 -7.00 -0.30 -21.28
N ARG A 78 -7.49 -1.16 -22.19
CA ARG A 78 -7.07 -2.57 -22.32
C ARG A 78 -6.40 -2.73 -23.68
N ALA A 79 -5.07 -2.77 -23.69
CA ALA A 79 -4.27 -2.78 -24.92
C ALA A 79 -4.25 -4.17 -25.59
N SER A 80 -4.39 -5.24 -24.81
CA SER A 80 -4.56 -6.62 -25.29
C SER A 80 -5.38 -7.44 -24.28
N THR A 81 -5.55 -8.74 -24.50
CA THR A 81 -6.25 -9.61 -23.53
C THR A 81 -5.65 -9.48 -22.12
N ASP A 82 -4.32 -9.42 -22.01
CA ASP A 82 -3.64 -9.44 -20.71
C ASP A 82 -2.94 -8.12 -20.37
N ALA A 83 -2.89 -7.15 -21.30
CA ALA A 83 -2.22 -5.87 -21.10
C ALA A 83 -3.21 -4.74 -20.74
N PHE A 84 -2.96 -4.08 -19.62
CA PHE A 84 -3.80 -3.03 -19.06
C PHE A 84 -3.01 -1.74 -18.88
N ARG A 85 -3.68 -0.61 -19.09
CA ARG A 85 -3.14 0.73 -18.83
C ARG A 85 -4.11 1.54 -17.99
N GLY A 86 -3.57 2.43 -17.16
CA GLY A 86 -4.38 3.13 -16.19
C GLY A 86 -3.61 4.06 -15.27
N THR A 87 -4.27 4.41 -14.17
CA THR A 87 -3.73 5.24 -13.10
C THR A 87 -3.76 4.44 -11.80
N ILE A 88 -2.70 4.50 -11.01
CA ILE A 88 -2.63 3.92 -9.67
C ILE A 88 -2.45 5.05 -8.66
N GLN A 89 -3.24 5.00 -7.59
CA GLN A 89 -3.07 5.86 -6.43
C GLN A 89 -2.82 4.98 -5.21
N ILE A 90 -1.75 5.30 -4.48
CA ILE A 90 -1.37 4.61 -3.25
C ILE A 90 -1.29 5.64 -2.14
N GLN A 91 -2.04 5.38 -1.07
CA GLN A 91 -1.97 6.17 0.15
C GLN A 91 -1.73 5.24 1.34
N SER A 92 -0.86 5.64 2.26
CA SER A 92 -0.72 4.99 3.55
C SER A 92 -0.68 6.00 4.68
N ARG A 93 -1.27 5.61 5.82
CA ARG A 93 -1.36 6.43 7.02
C ARG A 93 -1.19 5.56 8.26
N ARG A 94 -0.44 6.10 9.23
CA ARG A 94 -0.17 5.45 10.50
C ARG A 94 -0.90 6.16 11.63
N PRO A 95 -1.66 5.44 12.47
CA PRO A 95 -2.23 6.02 13.67
C PRO A 95 -1.14 6.43 14.66
N ILE A 96 -1.24 7.63 15.20
CA ILE A 96 -0.31 8.13 16.21
C ILE A 96 -0.79 7.61 17.57
N TYR A 97 0.08 6.84 18.22
CA TYR A 97 -0.20 6.22 19.51
C TYR A 97 -0.78 7.21 20.53
N GLY A 98 -1.87 6.82 21.18
CA GLY A 98 -2.55 7.62 22.21
C GLY A 98 -3.33 8.82 21.67
N THR A 99 -3.56 8.92 20.36
CA THR A 99 -4.33 10.01 19.75
C THR A 99 -5.32 9.49 18.71
N SER A 100 -6.27 10.33 18.30
CA SER A 100 -7.15 10.09 17.15
C SER A 100 -6.55 10.55 15.82
N TYR A 101 -5.30 11.02 15.82
CA TYR A 101 -4.65 11.55 14.63
C TYR A 101 -3.90 10.45 13.87
N ASN A 102 -3.96 10.52 12.54
CA ASN A 102 -3.18 9.69 11.64
C ASN A 102 -2.12 10.54 10.95
N SER A 103 -0.91 9.99 10.82
CA SER A 103 0.18 10.57 10.05
C SER A 103 0.26 9.92 8.68
N THR A 104 0.15 10.71 7.61
CA THR A 104 0.33 10.22 6.24
C THR A 104 1.79 9.85 6.02
N LEU A 105 2.05 8.60 5.63
CA LEU A 105 3.39 8.11 5.32
C LEU A 105 3.67 8.17 3.82
N ILE A 106 2.69 7.75 3.00
CA ILE A 106 2.80 7.73 1.54
C ILE A 106 1.53 8.33 0.95
N ASN A 107 1.68 9.16 -0.06
CA ASN A 107 0.60 9.60 -0.94
C ASN A 107 1.16 9.80 -2.34
N TYR A 108 0.96 8.83 -3.21
CA TYR A 108 1.56 8.78 -4.53
C TYR A 108 0.52 8.46 -5.59
N ILE A 109 0.62 9.12 -6.74
CA ILE A 109 -0.25 8.91 -7.89
C ILE A 109 0.65 8.68 -9.10
N ASP A 110 0.54 7.51 -9.69
CA ASP A 110 1.09 7.19 -11.01
C ASP A 110 -0.04 7.29 -12.04
N LYS A 111 0.12 8.18 -13.02
CA LYS A 111 -0.91 8.44 -14.04
C LYS A 111 -0.83 7.51 -15.23
N ASP A 112 0.32 6.90 -15.48
CA ASP A 112 0.64 6.22 -16.73
C ASP A 112 1.19 4.81 -16.48
N VAL A 113 0.50 4.05 -15.63
CA VAL A 113 0.89 2.65 -15.39
C VAL A 113 0.50 1.78 -16.59
N ALA A 114 1.40 0.88 -16.97
CA ALA A 114 1.14 -0.20 -17.92
C ALA A 114 1.62 -1.52 -17.31
N PHE A 115 0.76 -2.52 -17.25
CA PHE A 115 1.08 -3.81 -16.66
C PHE A 115 0.35 -4.96 -17.37
N ASN A 116 0.91 -6.16 -17.26
CA ASN A 116 0.28 -7.38 -17.73
C ASN A 116 -0.29 -8.16 -16.54
N TYR A 117 -1.44 -8.79 -16.70
CA TYR A 117 -2.07 -9.63 -15.69
C TYR A 117 -2.56 -10.93 -16.34
N VAL A 118 -2.01 -12.06 -15.87
CA VAL A 118 -2.24 -13.43 -16.37
C VAL A 118 -2.89 -14.27 -15.28
#